data_AF-A0A535MRR4-F1
#
_entry.id   AF-A0A535MRR4-F1
#
_cell.length_a   1.000
_cell.length_b   1.000
_cell.length_c   1.000
_cell.angle_alpha   90.00
_cell.angle_beta   90.00
_cell.angle_gamma   90.00
#
_symmetry.space_group_name_H-M   'P 1'
#
loop_
_entity.id
_entity.type
_entity.pdbx_description
1 polymer ?
#
loop_
_entity_poly.entity_id
_entity_poly.type
_entity_poly.pdbx_seq_one_letter_code
_entity_poly.pdbx_strand_id
1 'polypeptide(L)'
;MDANTLLTYGVLAVVALVAQAADRRCTDPAAPARPRGTLGLQDVARLLVVFVVIYAMLLGGTEIADRGKGGGSVVDGALQIVAGGISLALILTGWDRIPGLRGLRPRAPISWLALALLLLALAHNLAPASGSSSVADTVAKPQTTTDLVTGQVPFVMLALASVGPGVRRSGRQTLERLGLLPLRPWWWVVGIAVGIVVVKGGTHVYDLVNLLTPADCRAQQEKVFQHLAGPARHWYAQVAIGVAAGTGEELLFRGALQPRVGILLASLLWASFHLQYTCHGLPSASNLYILVLGLIFGVLRKRFGLGSAIAAHIAYDSTILLGF
;
A
#
# COMPACT_ATOMS: atom_id res chain seq x y z
N MET A 1 15.97 -5.69 -4.98
CA MET A 1 15.69 -4.72 -3.89
C MET A 1 17.01 -4.26 -3.25
N ASP A 2 17.21 -2.95 -3.09
CA ASP A 2 18.42 -2.39 -2.46
C ASP A 2 18.35 -2.39 -0.91
N ALA A 3 19.51 -2.20 -0.27
CA ALA A 3 19.66 -2.23 1.18
C ALA A 3 18.95 -1.05 1.88
N ASN A 4 18.86 0.11 1.24
CA ASN A 4 18.24 1.30 1.82
C ASN A 4 16.71 1.12 1.94
N THR A 5 16.10 0.54 0.91
CA THR A 5 14.68 0.18 0.90
C THR A 5 14.37 -0.80 2.04
N LEU A 6 15.15 -1.87 2.16
CA LEU A 6 15.02 -2.84 3.25
C LEU A 6 15.16 -2.18 4.63
N LEU A 7 16.15 -1.30 4.80
CA LEU A 7 16.37 -0.60 6.06
C LEU A 7 15.17 0.29 6.42
N THR A 8 14.68 1.09 5.47
CA THR A 8 13.53 1.98 5.67
C THR A 8 12.29 1.18 6.11
N TYR A 9 11.92 0.14 5.38
CA TYR A 9 10.76 -0.68 5.72
C TYR A 9 10.97 -1.51 6.99
N GLY A 10 12.21 -1.93 7.28
CA GLY A 10 12.59 -2.55 8.54
C GLY A 10 12.37 -1.63 9.74
N VAL A 11 12.82 -0.37 9.65
CA VAL A 11 12.58 0.65 10.69
C VAL A 11 11.08 0.90 10.86
N LEU A 12 10.32 1.07 9.77
CA LEU A 12 8.87 1.25 9.85
C LEU A 12 8.16 0.05 10.49
N ALA A 13 8.58 -1.17 10.17
CA ALA A 13 8.06 -2.39 10.80
C ALA A 13 8.36 -2.42 12.31
N VAL A 14 9.56 -2.02 12.74
CA VAL A 14 9.90 -1.91 14.16
C VAL A 14 9.04 -0.86 14.85
N VAL A 15 8.87 0.33 14.25
CA VAL A 15 7.99 1.38 14.80
C VAL A 15 6.54 0.88 14.92
N ALA A 16 6.04 0.13 13.93
CA ALA A 16 4.71 -0.47 13.99
C ALA A 16 4.59 -1.52 15.11
N LEU A 17 5.61 -2.36 15.32
CA LEU A 17 5.64 -3.33 16.42
C LEU A 17 5.68 -2.63 17.79
N VAL A 18 6.48 -1.58 17.96
CA VAL A 18 6.50 -0.76 19.19
C VAL A 18 5.13 -0.12 19.42
N ALA A 19 4.50 0.43 18.38
CA ALA A 19 3.16 0.99 18.47
C ALA A 19 2.09 -0.06 18.84
N GLN A 20 2.23 -1.30 18.36
CA GLN A 20 1.38 -2.42 18.76
C GLN A 20 1.60 -2.88 20.21
N ALA A 21 2.86 -2.93 20.66
CA ALA A 21 3.23 -3.26 22.04
C ALA A 21 2.65 -2.25 23.02
N ALA A 22 2.74 -0.96 22.67
CA ALA A 22 2.21 0.14 23.47
C ALA A 22 0.68 0.04 23.67
N ASP A 23 -0.02 -0.46 22.65
CA ASP A 23 -1.48 -0.57 22.64
C ASP A 23 -2.01 -1.78 23.43
N ARG A 24 -1.19 -2.81 23.70
CA ARG A 24 -1.56 -3.99 24.56
C ARG A 24 -1.90 -3.60 26.00
N ARG A 25 -1.24 -2.59 26.57
CA ARG A 25 -1.31 -2.27 28.01
C ARG A 25 -2.60 -1.57 28.46
N CYS A 26 -3.46 -1.13 27.54
CA CYS A 26 -4.76 -0.52 27.87
C CYS A 26 -5.91 -1.52 27.98
N THR A 27 -5.75 -2.74 27.46
CA THR A 27 -6.79 -3.79 27.52
C THR A 27 -6.61 -4.74 28.69
N ASP A 28 -5.55 -4.56 29.49
CA ASP A 28 -5.32 -5.34 30.71
C ASP A 28 -5.85 -4.55 31.92
N PRO A 29 -7.04 -4.90 32.46
CA PRO A 29 -7.62 -4.20 33.61
C PRO A 29 -6.81 -4.38 34.90
N ALA A 30 -5.83 -5.29 34.94
CA ALA A 30 -4.96 -5.53 36.09
C ALA A 30 -3.68 -4.65 36.08
N ALA A 31 -3.50 -3.78 35.08
CA ALA A 31 -2.31 -2.94 35.00
C ALA A 31 -2.30 -1.89 36.15
N PRO A 32 -1.21 -1.81 36.95
CA PRO A 32 -1.13 -0.87 38.06
C PRO A 32 -1.24 0.58 37.59
N ALA A 33 -1.91 1.42 38.39
CA ALA A 33 -2.04 2.85 38.13
C ALA A 33 -0.66 3.51 38.06
N ARG A 34 -0.41 4.28 37.00
CA ARG A 34 0.91 4.91 36.79
C ARG A 34 1.15 6.08 37.75
N PRO A 35 2.39 6.22 38.27
CA PRO A 35 2.79 7.43 38.99
C PRO A 35 2.78 8.65 38.06
N ARG A 36 2.23 9.76 38.56
CA ARG A 36 2.16 11.05 37.85
C ARG A 36 3.57 11.51 37.46
N GLY A 37 3.76 11.93 36.21
CA GLY A 37 5.03 12.49 35.71
C GLY A 37 5.96 11.53 34.94
N THR A 38 5.58 10.26 34.72
CA THR A 38 6.39 9.31 33.94
C THR A 38 5.85 9.11 32.52
N LEU A 39 6.71 9.21 31.51
CA LEU A 39 6.37 8.90 30.11
C LEU A 39 6.08 7.41 29.97
N GLY A 40 4.88 7.08 29.49
CA GLY A 40 4.50 5.73 29.19
C GLY A 40 5.02 5.24 27.84
N LEU A 41 5.05 3.91 27.65
CA LEU A 41 5.32 3.31 26.33
C LEU A 41 4.37 3.82 25.22
N GLN A 42 3.14 4.21 25.58
CA GLN A 42 2.21 4.84 24.64
C GLN A 42 2.60 6.27 24.27
N ASP A 43 3.08 7.04 25.23
CA ASP A 43 3.52 8.41 25.01
C ASP A 43 4.80 8.40 24.16
N VAL A 44 5.74 7.49 24.46
CA VAL A 44 6.91 7.23 23.63
C VAL A 44 6.51 6.81 22.21
N ALA A 45 5.58 5.86 22.05
CA ALA A 45 5.13 5.43 20.73
C ALA A 45 4.44 6.56 19.94
N ARG A 46 3.66 7.41 20.60
CA ARG A 46 3.03 8.59 19.97
C ARG A 46 4.09 9.62 19.56
N LEU A 47 5.05 9.92 20.44
CA LEU A 47 6.16 10.82 20.15
C LEU A 47 7.00 10.32 18.97
N LEU A 48 7.26 9.01 18.88
CA LEU A 48 7.93 8.41 17.73
C LEU A 48 7.14 8.63 16.43
N VAL A 49 5.82 8.48 16.45
CA VAL A 49 4.99 8.74 15.27
C VAL A 49 5.03 10.22 14.88
N VAL A 50 4.91 11.14 15.86
CA VAL A 50 5.02 12.58 15.62
C VAL A 50 6.39 12.92 15.04
N PHE A 51 7.46 12.32 15.56
CA PHE A 51 8.81 12.46 15.03
C PHE A 51 8.90 12.01 13.57
N VAL A 52 8.34 10.85 13.21
CA VAL A 52 8.29 10.38 11.81
C VAL A 52 7.60 11.41 10.90
N VAL A 53 6.48 11.97 11.34
CA VAL A 53 5.75 12.98 10.56
C VAL A 53 6.57 14.26 10.39
N ILE A 54 7.14 14.79 11.48
CA ILE A 54 7.98 16.00 11.42
C ILE A 54 9.21 15.77 10.56
N TYR A 55 9.85 14.62 10.69
CA TYR A 55 11.01 14.25 9.89
C TYR A 55 10.67 14.22 8.39
N ALA A 56 9.54 13.61 8.00
CA ALA A 56 9.07 13.63 6.61
C ALA A 56 8.82 15.06 6.10
N MET A 57 8.24 15.94 6.92
CA MET A 57 8.05 17.36 6.57
C MET A 57 9.39 18.09 6.38
N LEU A 58 10.39 17.81 7.24
CA LEU A 58 11.72 18.40 7.11
C LEU A 58 12.41 17.97 5.82
N LEU A 59 12.31 16.68 5.44
CA LEU A 59 12.82 16.19 4.16
C LEU A 59 12.14 16.89 2.98
N GLY A 60 10.82 17.07 3.03
CA GLY A 60 10.09 17.84 2.02
C GLY A 60 10.58 19.29 1.94
N GLY A 61 10.84 19.93 3.09
CA GLY A 61 11.41 21.28 3.15
C GLY A 61 12.81 21.38 2.54
N THR A 62 13.68 20.39 2.79
CA THR A 62 15.01 20.35 2.18
C THR A 62 14.91 20.16 0.66
N GLU A 63 14.02 19.31 0.16
CA GLU A 63 13.83 19.12 -1.27
C GLU A 63 13.35 20.42 -1.96
N ILE A 64 12.40 21.15 -1.35
CA ILE A 64 11.95 22.45 -1.86
C ILE A 64 13.12 23.42 -1.91
N ALA A 65 13.94 23.49 -0.85
CA ALA A 65 15.07 24.40 -0.78
C ALA A 65 16.14 24.09 -1.85
N ASP A 66 16.41 22.82 -2.10
CA ASP A 66 17.40 22.37 -3.08
C ASP A 66 16.89 22.59 -4.51
N ARG A 67 15.65 22.19 -4.80
CA ARG A 67 15.06 22.32 -6.15
C ARG A 67 14.66 23.73 -6.50
N GLY A 68 14.23 24.54 -5.52
CA GLY A 68 13.93 25.95 -5.71
C GLY A 68 15.15 26.77 -6.14
N LYS A 69 16.36 26.37 -5.72
CA LYS A 69 17.63 26.95 -6.19
C LYS A 69 18.05 26.45 -7.57
N GLY A 70 17.67 25.22 -7.92
CA GLY A 70 18.04 24.56 -9.18
C GLY A 70 17.00 24.64 -10.31
N GLY A 71 15.86 25.31 -10.10
CA GLY A 71 14.76 25.39 -11.09
C GLY A 71 13.96 24.09 -11.28
N GLY A 72 14.07 23.13 -10.35
CA GLY A 72 13.36 21.85 -10.39
C GLY A 72 11.96 21.93 -9.76
N SER A 73 11.11 20.95 -10.06
CA SER A 73 9.76 20.86 -9.45
C SER A 73 9.83 20.65 -7.95
N VAL A 74 9.20 21.54 -7.18
CA VAL A 74 9.10 21.53 -5.71
C VAL A 74 7.85 20.80 -5.19
N VAL A 75 7.06 20.21 -6.10
CA VAL A 75 5.72 19.69 -5.80
C VAL A 75 5.76 18.51 -4.82
N ASP A 76 6.72 17.59 -4.92
CA ASP A 76 6.82 16.44 -4.01
C ASP A 76 7.05 16.91 -2.56
N GLY A 77 8.10 17.70 -2.33
CA GLY A 77 8.35 18.29 -1.02
C GLY A 77 7.18 19.11 -0.47
N ALA A 78 6.45 19.85 -1.31
CA ALA A 78 5.25 20.57 -0.89
C ALA A 78 4.11 19.63 -0.47
N LEU A 79 3.85 18.58 -1.25
CA LEU A 79 2.85 17.55 -0.92
C LEU A 79 3.19 16.83 0.38
N GLN A 80 4.48 16.55 0.63
CA GLN A 80 4.94 15.94 1.88
C GLN A 80 4.70 16.84 3.10
N ILE A 81 5.02 18.13 3.00
CA ILE A 81 4.75 19.10 4.06
C ILE A 81 3.25 19.19 4.35
N VAL A 82 2.43 19.28 3.30
CA VAL A 82 0.97 19.35 3.43
C VAL A 82 0.41 18.08 4.08
N ALA A 83 0.82 16.89 3.61
CA ALA A 83 0.38 15.62 4.17
C ALA A 83 0.82 15.43 5.63
N GLY A 84 2.04 15.85 5.97
CA GLY A 84 2.51 15.86 7.35
C GLY A 84 1.73 16.83 8.22
N GLY A 85 1.46 18.05 7.73
CA GLY A 85 0.64 19.04 8.41
C GLY A 85 -0.79 18.55 8.69
N ILE A 86 -1.44 17.93 7.69
CA ILE A 86 -2.76 17.31 7.85
C ILE A 86 -2.69 16.17 8.87
N SER A 87 -1.64 15.33 8.81
CA SER A 87 -1.45 14.24 9.78
C SER A 87 -1.36 14.77 11.21
N LEU A 88 -0.56 15.80 11.46
CA LEU A 88 -0.44 16.44 12.77
C LEU A 88 -1.76 17.09 13.21
N ALA A 89 -2.42 17.82 12.31
CA ALA A 89 -3.70 18.46 12.62
C ALA A 89 -4.74 17.41 13.05
N LEU A 90 -4.86 16.30 12.33
CA LEU A 90 -5.76 15.20 12.68
C LEU A 90 -5.36 14.50 13.97
N ILE A 91 -4.05 14.31 14.22
CA ILE A 91 -3.54 13.76 15.49
C ILE A 91 -3.91 14.64 16.69
N LEU A 92 -3.83 15.96 16.53
CA LEU A 92 -4.12 16.93 17.59
C LEU A 92 -5.61 17.16 17.80
N THR A 93 -6.39 17.21 16.73
CA THR A 93 -7.83 17.55 16.77
C THR A 93 -8.75 16.33 16.83
N GLY A 94 -8.24 15.15 16.47
CA GLY A 94 -9.01 13.92 16.32
C GLY A 94 -9.71 13.81 14.96
N TRP A 95 -10.09 12.59 14.58
CA TRP A 95 -10.73 12.29 13.29
C TRP A 95 -12.03 11.49 13.42
N ASP A 96 -12.65 11.48 14.61
CA ASP A 96 -13.87 10.70 14.88
C ASP A 96 -15.05 11.06 13.94
N ARG A 97 -15.04 12.30 13.43
CA ARG A 97 -16.07 12.81 12.51
C ARG A 97 -15.89 12.34 11.07
N ILE A 98 -14.70 11.88 10.68
CA ILE A 98 -14.39 11.50 9.29
C ILE A 98 -14.81 10.04 9.05
N PRO A 99 -15.86 9.77 8.25
CA PRO A 99 -16.41 8.41 8.13
C PRO A 99 -15.39 7.35 7.72
N GLY A 100 -14.50 7.68 6.78
CA GLY A 100 -13.46 6.77 6.29
C GLY A 100 -12.36 6.44 7.32
N LEU A 101 -12.24 7.21 8.40
CA LEU A 101 -11.21 7.01 9.43
C LEU A 101 -11.77 6.46 10.74
N ARG A 102 -13.08 6.20 10.85
CA ARG A 102 -13.72 5.71 12.09
C ARG A 102 -13.19 4.36 12.58
N GLY A 103 -12.63 3.53 11.69
CA GLY A 103 -11.99 2.27 12.09
C GLY A 103 -10.58 2.44 12.66
N LEU A 104 -9.99 3.64 12.60
CA LEU A 104 -8.75 4.02 13.26
C LEU A 104 -9.06 4.61 14.63
N ARG A 105 -8.48 4.05 15.70
CA ARG A 105 -8.71 4.51 17.07
C ARG A 105 -7.88 5.78 17.34
N PRO A 106 -8.48 6.96 17.59
CA PRO A 106 -7.76 8.23 17.69
C PRO A 106 -6.74 8.31 18.83
N ARG A 107 -6.79 7.41 19.82
CA ARG A 107 -5.81 7.39 20.92
C ARG A 107 -4.75 6.30 20.77
N ALA A 108 -4.90 5.40 19.81
CA ALA A 108 -3.97 4.28 19.66
C ALA A 108 -2.76 4.69 18.82
N PRO A 109 -1.51 4.54 19.30
CA PRO A 109 -0.31 4.92 18.55
C PRO A 109 -0.23 4.26 17.17
N ILE A 110 -0.67 3.01 17.06
CA ILE A 110 -0.71 2.29 15.77
C ILE A 110 -1.68 2.93 14.76
N SER A 111 -2.73 3.59 15.23
CA SER A 111 -3.67 4.29 14.35
C SER A 111 -3.11 5.64 13.89
N TRP A 112 -2.32 6.31 14.74
CA TRP A 112 -1.57 7.51 14.34
C TRP A 112 -0.55 7.17 13.26
N LEU A 113 0.20 6.08 13.46
CA LEU A 113 1.17 5.60 12.47
C LEU A 113 0.48 5.24 11.16
N ALA A 114 -0.64 4.51 11.21
CA ALA A 114 -1.39 4.16 10.01
C ALA A 114 -1.91 5.39 9.25
N LEU A 115 -2.43 6.39 9.97
CA LEU A 115 -2.89 7.65 9.36
C LEU A 115 -1.73 8.41 8.70
N ALA A 116 -0.62 8.59 9.42
CA ALA A 116 0.56 9.28 8.93
C ALA A 116 1.13 8.59 7.68
N LEU A 117 1.35 7.28 7.74
CA LEU A 117 1.89 6.52 6.60
C LEU A 117 0.93 6.53 5.41
N LEU A 118 -0.38 6.45 5.62
CA LEU A 118 -1.36 6.53 4.54
C LEU A 118 -1.27 7.88 3.81
N LEU A 119 -1.26 8.98 4.56
CA LEU A 119 -1.23 10.33 3.98
C LEU A 119 0.11 10.63 3.30
N LEU A 120 1.23 10.30 3.95
CA LEU A 120 2.57 10.52 3.41
C LEU A 120 2.84 9.64 2.18
N ALA A 121 2.46 8.37 2.20
CA ALA A 121 2.61 7.50 1.04
C ALA A 121 1.74 7.96 -0.13
N LEU A 122 0.50 8.40 0.14
CA LEU A 122 -0.36 8.93 -0.92
C LEU A 122 0.21 10.22 -1.53
N ALA A 123 0.73 11.13 -0.70
CA ALA A 123 1.38 12.34 -1.17
C ALA A 123 2.60 12.05 -2.05
N HIS A 124 3.47 11.14 -1.60
CA HIS A 124 4.64 10.73 -2.37
C HIS A 124 4.28 10.10 -3.72
N ASN A 125 3.32 9.18 -3.70
CA ASN A 125 2.92 8.43 -4.89
C ASN A 125 2.15 9.29 -5.91
N LEU A 126 1.44 10.32 -5.45
CA LEU A 126 0.74 11.24 -6.36
C LEU A 126 1.63 12.38 -6.87
N ALA A 127 2.87 12.49 -6.39
CA ALA A 127 3.79 13.51 -6.87
C ALA A 127 4.24 13.21 -8.31
N PRO A 128 4.16 14.20 -9.24
CA PRO A 128 4.54 13.97 -10.63
C PRO A 128 5.98 13.52 -10.84
N ALA A 129 6.89 13.96 -9.98
CA ALA A 129 8.28 13.55 -10.01
C ALA A 129 8.43 12.04 -9.75
N SER A 130 7.75 11.52 -8.73
CA SER A 130 7.76 10.10 -8.36
C SER A 130 7.12 9.22 -9.44
N GLY A 131 5.98 9.67 -10.01
CA GLY A 131 5.36 8.97 -11.13
C GLY A 131 6.29 8.91 -12.35
N SER A 132 6.89 10.04 -12.70
CA SER A 132 7.78 10.14 -13.86
C SER A 132 9.05 9.31 -13.71
N SER A 133 9.67 9.29 -12.52
CA SER A 133 10.88 8.48 -12.28
C SER A 133 10.57 6.98 -12.37
N SER A 134 9.47 6.52 -11.74
CA SER A 134 9.07 5.11 -11.78
C SER A 134 8.75 4.64 -13.20
N VAL A 135 8.06 5.47 -13.98
CA VAL A 135 7.81 5.23 -15.41
C VAL A 135 9.14 5.15 -16.18
N ALA A 136 10.02 6.13 -16.00
CA ALA A 136 11.31 6.17 -16.69
C ALA A 136 12.14 4.92 -16.39
N ASP A 137 12.21 4.49 -15.12
CA ASP A 137 12.95 3.31 -14.70
C ASP A 137 12.40 2.03 -15.34
N THR A 138 11.07 1.89 -15.39
CA THR A 138 10.41 0.72 -15.98
C THR A 138 10.54 0.71 -17.50
N VAL A 139 10.47 1.87 -18.14
CA VAL A 139 10.66 2.03 -19.60
C VAL A 139 12.12 1.87 -20.02
N ALA A 140 13.08 2.18 -19.15
CA ALA A 140 14.50 2.10 -19.46
C ALA A 140 15.00 0.66 -19.53
N LYS A 141 14.48 -0.25 -18.69
CA LYS A 141 14.95 -1.64 -18.64
C LYS A 141 13.83 -2.64 -18.30
N PRO A 142 13.87 -3.85 -18.89
CA PRO A 142 13.04 -4.96 -18.45
C PRO A 142 13.22 -5.25 -16.96
N GLN A 143 12.12 -5.47 -16.25
CA GLN A 143 12.17 -5.83 -14.83
C GLN A 143 12.53 -7.30 -14.67
N THR A 144 13.34 -7.64 -13.68
CA THR A 144 13.67 -9.04 -13.40
C THR A 144 12.58 -9.69 -12.54
N THR A 145 12.47 -11.03 -12.61
CA THR A 145 11.57 -11.78 -11.72
C THR A 145 11.92 -11.53 -10.25
N THR A 146 13.21 -11.46 -9.94
CA THR A 146 13.70 -11.17 -8.59
C THR A 146 13.28 -9.78 -8.11
N ASP A 147 13.35 -8.76 -8.96
CA ASP A 147 12.92 -7.41 -8.58
C ASP A 147 11.43 -7.36 -8.27
N LEU A 148 10.61 -7.95 -9.14
CA LEU A 148 9.15 -7.99 -8.97
C LEU A 148 8.72 -8.79 -7.73
N VAL A 149 9.39 -9.91 -7.44
CA VAL A 149 9.10 -10.73 -6.25
C VAL A 149 9.61 -10.07 -4.97
N THR A 150 10.85 -9.58 -4.97
CA THR A 150 11.46 -8.98 -3.76
C THR A 150 10.85 -7.61 -3.43
N GLY A 151 10.29 -6.90 -4.42
CA GLY A 151 9.52 -5.67 -4.21
C GLY A 151 8.27 -5.85 -3.32
N GLN A 152 7.82 -7.10 -3.13
CA GLN A 152 6.65 -7.43 -2.31
C GLN A 152 6.98 -7.60 -0.82
N VAL A 153 8.27 -7.77 -0.48
CA VAL A 153 8.74 -7.96 0.91
C VAL A 153 8.33 -6.79 1.82
N PRO A 154 8.52 -5.51 1.44
CA PRO A 154 8.01 -4.36 2.19
C PRO A 154 6.53 -4.46 2.59
N PHE A 155 5.66 -4.88 1.67
CA PHE A 155 4.23 -4.96 1.93
C PHE A 155 3.92 -6.06 2.94
N VAL A 156 4.55 -7.24 2.81
CA VAL A 156 4.41 -8.33 3.78
C VAL A 156 4.91 -7.90 5.16
N MET A 157 6.08 -7.24 5.24
CA MET A 157 6.65 -6.75 6.50
C MET A 157 5.72 -5.77 7.20
N LEU A 158 5.22 -4.76 6.48
CA LEU A 158 4.27 -3.78 7.03
C LEU A 158 2.94 -4.40 7.41
N ALA A 159 2.41 -5.33 6.60
CA ALA A 159 1.16 -6.04 6.90
C ALA A 159 1.25 -6.81 8.20
N LEU A 160 2.32 -7.60 8.39
CA LEU A 160 2.53 -8.38 9.61
C LEU A 160 2.80 -7.48 10.80
N ALA A 161 3.73 -6.53 10.69
CA ALA A 161 4.08 -5.62 11.78
C ALA A 161 2.86 -4.80 12.27
N SER A 162 2.02 -4.35 11.33
CA SER A 162 0.79 -3.59 11.65
C SER A 162 -0.32 -4.44 12.26
N VAL A 163 -0.23 -5.78 12.26
CA VAL A 163 -1.13 -6.69 12.98
C VAL A 163 -0.55 -7.09 14.35
N GLY A 164 0.77 -7.15 14.46
CA GLY A 164 1.50 -7.45 15.70
C GLY A 164 1.50 -8.93 16.09
N PRO A 165 1.94 -9.88 15.25
CA PRO A 165 2.20 -11.25 15.67
C PRO A 165 3.26 -11.28 16.78
N GLY A 166 3.09 -12.11 17.80
CA GLY A 166 3.96 -12.20 18.99
C GLY A 166 3.84 -11.01 19.96
N VAL A 167 3.66 -9.80 19.42
CA VAL A 167 3.59 -8.54 20.17
C VAL A 167 2.18 -8.10 20.54
N ARG A 168 1.15 -8.55 19.82
CA ARG A 168 -0.26 -8.39 20.19
C ARG A 168 -1.07 -9.67 20.10
N ARG A 169 -0.84 -10.46 19.05
CA ARG A 169 -1.66 -11.59 18.65
C ARG A 169 -0.85 -12.87 18.55
N SER A 170 -1.48 -14.02 18.81
CA SER A 170 -0.93 -15.33 18.43
C SER A 170 -0.94 -15.51 16.91
N GLY A 171 -0.31 -16.58 16.40
CA GLY A 171 -0.34 -16.90 14.97
C GLY A 171 -1.76 -17.02 14.42
N ARG A 172 -2.61 -17.81 15.08
CA ARG A 172 -4.03 -17.96 14.70
C ARG A 172 -4.79 -16.64 14.72
N GLN A 173 -4.64 -15.83 15.77
CA GLN A 173 -5.29 -14.52 15.87
C GLN A 173 -4.78 -13.54 14.79
N THR A 174 -3.53 -13.69 14.34
CA THR A 174 -2.97 -12.92 13.22
C THR A 174 -3.67 -13.29 11.92
N LEU A 175 -3.82 -14.59 11.65
CA LEU A 175 -4.54 -15.08 10.47
C LEU A 175 -6.02 -14.65 10.47
N GLU A 176 -6.71 -14.76 11.60
CA GLU A 176 -8.08 -14.28 11.76
C GLU A 176 -8.19 -12.77 11.55
N ARG A 177 -7.25 -11.98 12.09
CA ARG A 177 -7.23 -10.51 11.92
C ARG A 177 -6.95 -10.09 10.48
N LEU A 178 -6.07 -10.79 9.77
CA LEU A 178 -5.84 -10.57 8.34
C LEU A 178 -7.05 -11.01 7.50
N GLY A 179 -7.88 -11.93 8.02
CA GLY A 179 -9.02 -12.49 7.30
C GLY A 179 -8.65 -13.71 6.45
N LEU A 180 -7.54 -14.38 6.76
CA LEU A 180 -7.15 -15.67 6.15
C LEU A 180 -7.95 -16.84 6.75
N LEU A 181 -8.56 -16.65 7.92
CA LEU A 181 -9.46 -17.63 8.53
C LEU A 181 -10.90 -17.12 8.58
N PRO A 182 -11.91 -18.01 8.43
CA PRO A 182 -11.77 -19.46 8.21
C PRO A 182 -11.32 -19.80 6.78
N LEU A 183 -10.65 -20.94 6.61
CA LEU A 183 -10.33 -21.48 5.28
C LEU A 183 -11.60 -22.09 4.68
N ARG A 184 -12.08 -21.52 3.58
CA ARG A 184 -13.22 -22.04 2.82
C ARG A 184 -12.80 -22.23 1.38
N PRO A 185 -12.58 -23.46 0.89
CA PRO A 185 -12.03 -23.71 -0.44
C PRO A 185 -12.81 -23.02 -1.57
N TRP A 186 -14.14 -22.97 -1.48
CA TRP A 186 -14.96 -22.31 -2.50
C TRP A 186 -14.73 -20.79 -2.59
N TRP A 187 -14.27 -20.13 -1.52
CA TRP A 187 -13.88 -18.71 -1.57
C TRP A 187 -12.69 -18.47 -2.49
N TRP A 188 -11.77 -19.43 -2.55
CA TRP A 188 -10.64 -19.39 -3.48
C TRP A 188 -11.11 -19.58 -4.92
N VAL A 189 -12.03 -20.51 -5.16
CA VAL A 189 -12.63 -20.74 -6.48
C VAL A 189 -13.33 -19.48 -7.00
N VAL A 190 -14.12 -18.82 -6.15
CA VAL A 190 -14.76 -17.54 -6.50
C VAL A 190 -13.72 -16.47 -6.81
N GLY A 191 -12.66 -16.37 -6.00
CA GLY A 191 -11.56 -15.45 -6.26
C GLY A 191 -10.91 -15.67 -7.62
N ILE A 192 -10.48 -16.90 -7.92
CA ILE A 192 -9.87 -17.29 -9.20
C ILE A 192 -10.80 -16.95 -10.36
N ALA A 193 -12.08 -17.34 -10.26
CA ALA A 193 -13.07 -17.08 -11.29
C ALA A 193 -13.23 -15.58 -11.55
N VAL A 194 -13.30 -14.75 -10.50
CA VAL A 194 -13.37 -13.29 -10.63
C VAL A 194 -12.10 -12.75 -11.27
N GLY A 195 -10.91 -13.20 -10.85
CA GLY A 195 -9.64 -12.79 -11.45
C GLY A 195 -9.61 -13.00 -12.96
N ILE A 196 -9.95 -14.21 -13.43
CA ILE A 196 -10.00 -14.54 -14.87
C ILE A 196 -11.07 -13.73 -15.61
N VAL A 197 -12.27 -13.59 -15.03
CA VAL A 197 -13.37 -12.82 -15.65
C VAL A 197 -12.97 -11.34 -15.80
N VAL A 198 -12.29 -10.79 -14.80
CA VAL A 198 -11.85 -9.40 -14.82
C VAL A 198 -10.76 -9.16 -15.86
N VAL A 199 -9.88 -10.13 -16.15
CA VAL A 199 -8.96 -10.03 -17.30
C VAL A 199 -9.76 -9.95 -18.61
N LYS A 200 -10.66 -10.90 -18.84
CA LYS A 200 -11.45 -10.99 -20.09
C LYS A 200 -12.39 -9.80 -20.30
N GLY A 201 -13.00 -9.28 -19.23
CA GLY A 201 -13.83 -8.07 -19.28
C GLY A 201 -12.99 -6.79 -19.31
N GLY A 202 -11.80 -6.83 -18.71
CA GLY A 202 -10.88 -5.71 -18.58
C GLY A 202 -10.27 -5.28 -19.90
N THR A 203 -10.07 -6.20 -20.85
CA THR A 203 -9.62 -5.87 -22.23
C THR A 203 -10.58 -4.88 -22.90
N HIS A 204 -11.89 -5.10 -22.82
CA HIS A 204 -12.88 -4.18 -23.39
C HIS A 204 -12.89 -2.80 -22.71
N VAL A 205 -12.69 -2.77 -21.39
CA VAL A 205 -12.58 -1.51 -20.64
C VAL A 205 -11.30 -0.77 -21.02
N TYR A 206 -10.19 -1.51 -21.16
CA TYR A 206 -8.90 -0.99 -21.60
C TYR A 206 -8.99 -0.41 -23.02
N ASP A 207 -9.66 -1.09 -23.94
CA ASP A 207 -9.88 -0.59 -25.31
C ASP A 207 -10.68 0.72 -25.32
N LEU A 208 -11.74 0.80 -24.51
CA LEU A 208 -12.53 2.03 -24.37
C LEU A 208 -11.71 3.17 -23.77
N VAL A 209 -10.92 2.87 -22.75
CA VAL A 209 -9.99 3.81 -22.10
C VAL A 209 -8.92 4.29 -23.09
N ASN A 210 -8.44 3.40 -23.97
CA ASN A 210 -7.43 3.72 -24.97
C ASN A 210 -7.93 4.73 -26.02
N LEU A 211 -9.24 4.86 -26.23
CA LEU A 211 -9.78 5.89 -27.13
C LEU A 211 -9.54 7.31 -26.60
N LEU A 212 -9.48 7.47 -25.28
CA LEU A 212 -9.28 8.75 -24.61
C LEU A 212 -7.82 8.97 -24.19
N THR A 213 -6.95 7.97 -24.39
CA THR A 213 -5.56 7.99 -23.94
C THR A 213 -4.64 8.51 -25.05
N PRO A 214 -3.81 9.54 -24.81
CA PRO A 214 -2.85 10.05 -25.79
C PRO A 214 -1.93 8.96 -26.36
N ALA A 215 -1.53 9.10 -27.62
CA ALA A 215 -0.79 8.06 -28.33
C ALA A 215 0.57 7.72 -27.70
N ASP A 216 1.27 8.73 -27.18
CA ASP A 216 2.51 8.58 -26.44
C ASP A 216 2.30 7.85 -25.11
N CYS A 217 1.23 8.17 -24.37
CA CYS A 217 0.85 7.45 -23.15
C CYS A 217 0.58 5.96 -23.45
N ARG A 218 -0.13 5.64 -24.54
CA ARG A 218 -0.41 4.25 -24.93
C ARG A 218 0.88 3.50 -25.28
N ALA A 219 1.75 4.11 -26.08
CA ALA A 219 3.04 3.52 -26.43
C ALA A 219 3.93 3.28 -25.19
N GLN A 220 3.90 4.21 -24.23
CA GLN A 220 4.58 4.06 -22.95
C GLN A 220 4.02 2.88 -22.14
N GLN A 221 2.69 2.77 -22.03
CA GLN A 221 2.04 1.69 -21.28
C GLN A 221 2.29 0.32 -21.89
N GLU A 222 2.26 0.21 -23.23
CA GLU A 222 2.62 -1.01 -23.94
C GLU A 222 4.07 -1.40 -23.64
N LYS A 223 4.99 -0.44 -23.69
CA LYS A 223 6.40 -0.69 -23.36
C LYS A 223 6.61 -1.11 -21.90
N VAL A 224 5.90 -0.46 -20.97
CA VAL A 224 5.87 -0.86 -19.56
C VAL A 224 5.38 -2.30 -19.43
N PHE A 225 4.26 -2.65 -20.08
CA PHE A 225 3.74 -4.01 -20.07
C PHE A 225 4.75 -5.02 -20.62
N GLN A 226 5.39 -4.74 -21.75
CA GLN A 226 6.42 -5.61 -22.34
C GLN A 226 7.61 -5.82 -21.38
N HIS A 227 8.04 -4.76 -20.69
CA HIS A 227 9.13 -4.85 -19.71
C HIS A 227 8.71 -5.51 -18.38
N LEU A 228 7.43 -5.46 -18.04
CA LEU A 228 6.84 -6.16 -16.90
C LEU A 228 6.57 -7.63 -17.21
N ALA A 229 6.15 -8.00 -18.42
CA ALA A 229 6.02 -9.39 -18.87
C ALA A 229 7.39 -10.03 -19.06
N GLY A 230 8.33 -9.25 -19.61
CA GLY A 230 9.72 -9.61 -19.87
C GLY A 230 9.86 -10.58 -21.05
N PRO A 231 10.95 -10.48 -21.84
CA PRO A 231 11.16 -11.38 -22.96
C PRO A 231 11.33 -12.83 -22.47
N ALA A 232 10.49 -13.74 -22.99
CA ALA A 232 10.60 -15.19 -22.81
C ALA A 232 10.69 -15.69 -21.36
N ARG A 233 10.05 -15.01 -20.38
CA ARG A 233 9.97 -15.56 -19.02
C ARG A 233 9.23 -16.89 -19.04
N HIS A 234 9.80 -17.89 -18.40
CA HIS A 234 9.12 -19.17 -18.20
C HIS A 234 7.80 -18.97 -17.43
N TRP A 235 6.81 -19.79 -17.74
CA TRP A 235 5.47 -19.72 -17.14
C TRP A 235 5.50 -19.72 -15.60
N TYR A 236 6.40 -20.48 -14.98
CA TYR A 236 6.51 -20.55 -13.52
C TYR A 236 7.02 -19.24 -12.90
N ALA A 237 7.86 -18.48 -13.61
CA ALA A 237 8.34 -17.17 -13.15
C ALA A 237 7.21 -16.14 -13.17
N GLN A 238 6.35 -16.21 -14.19
CA GLN A 238 5.17 -15.35 -14.30
C GLN A 238 4.15 -15.65 -13.21
N VAL A 239 3.89 -16.93 -12.94
CA VAL A 239 3.04 -17.35 -11.81
C VAL A 239 3.67 -16.93 -10.48
N ALA A 240 5.00 -17.05 -10.32
CA ALA A 240 5.68 -16.61 -9.10
C ALA A 240 5.53 -15.11 -8.85
N ILE A 241 5.55 -14.29 -9.91
CA ILE A 241 5.26 -12.84 -9.81
C ILE A 241 3.83 -12.61 -9.36
N GLY A 242 2.85 -13.25 -10.00
CA GLY A 242 1.44 -13.14 -9.61
C GLY A 242 1.20 -13.59 -8.17
N VAL A 243 1.82 -14.68 -7.73
CA VAL A 243 1.78 -15.15 -6.33
C VAL A 243 2.38 -14.13 -5.36
N ALA A 244 3.55 -13.57 -5.70
CA ALA A 244 4.22 -12.59 -4.86
C ALA A 244 3.41 -11.30 -4.73
N ALA A 245 2.97 -10.72 -5.85
CA ALA A 245 2.16 -9.50 -5.89
C ALA A 245 0.80 -9.72 -5.22
N GLY A 246 0.06 -10.75 -5.65
CA GLY A 246 -1.24 -11.08 -5.09
C GLY A 246 -1.22 -11.45 -3.61
N THR A 247 -0.11 -11.95 -3.07
CA THR A 247 0.00 -12.20 -1.62
C THR A 247 0.46 -10.95 -0.87
N GLY A 248 1.55 -10.31 -1.31
CA GLY A 248 2.16 -9.19 -0.62
C GLY A 248 1.24 -7.98 -0.52
N GLU A 249 0.65 -7.59 -1.65
CA GLU A 249 -0.21 -6.42 -1.73
C GLU A 249 -1.52 -6.67 -0.97
N GLU A 250 -2.17 -7.82 -1.18
CA GLU A 250 -3.45 -8.12 -0.53
C GLU A 250 -3.30 -8.24 1.00
N LEU A 251 -2.19 -8.80 1.50
CA LEU A 251 -1.90 -8.82 2.94
C LEU A 251 -1.90 -7.41 3.54
N LEU A 252 -1.25 -6.45 2.89
CA LEU A 252 -1.18 -5.07 3.36
C LEU A 252 -2.51 -4.34 3.17
N PHE A 253 -2.97 -4.24 1.92
CA PHE A 253 -4.08 -3.36 1.58
C PHE A 253 -5.42 -3.94 2.02
N ARG A 254 -5.67 -5.24 1.85
CA ARG A 254 -6.98 -5.88 2.11
C ARG A 254 -7.02 -6.55 3.49
N GLY A 255 -5.89 -7.10 3.93
CA GLY A 255 -5.74 -7.73 5.23
C GLY A 255 -5.55 -6.74 6.37
N ALA A 256 -4.48 -5.95 6.31
CA ALA A 256 -4.12 -5.05 7.40
C ALA A 256 -4.94 -3.76 7.37
N LEU A 257 -4.98 -3.07 6.22
CA LEU A 257 -5.46 -1.70 6.09
C LEU A 257 -6.98 -1.59 5.89
N GLN A 258 -7.56 -2.29 4.91
CA GLN A 258 -8.99 -2.19 4.56
C GLN A 258 -9.95 -2.35 5.75
N PRO A 259 -9.74 -3.28 6.72
CA PRO A 259 -10.63 -3.39 7.88
C PRO A 259 -10.64 -2.15 8.78
N ARG A 260 -9.69 -1.22 8.60
CA ARG A 260 -9.54 0.01 9.39
C ARG A 260 -10.03 1.25 8.65
N VAL A 261 -9.77 1.34 7.34
CA VAL A 261 -10.06 2.56 6.54
C VAL A 261 -11.14 2.35 5.49
N GLY A 262 -11.67 1.13 5.38
CA GLY A 262 -12.67 0.77 4.38
C GLY A 262 -12.09 0.46 3.00
N ILE A 263 -12.98 0.07 2.08
CA ILE A 263 -12.61 -0.39 0.73
C ILE A 263 -12.04 0.75 -0.11
N LEU A 264 -12.68 1.91 -0.10
CA LEU A 264 -12.31 3.03 -0.98
C LEU A 264 -10.90 3.55 -0.69
N LEU A 265 -10.59 3.90 0.56
CA LEU A 265 -9.27 4.43 0.92
C LEU A 265 -8.16 3.40 0.73
N ALA A 266 -8.41 2.12 1.05
CA ALA A 266 -7.44 1.06 0.80
C ALA A 266 -7.17 0.87 -0.71
N SER A 267 -8.20 0.99 -1.56
CA SER A 267 -8.08 0.85 -3.01
C SER A 267 -7.41 2.06 -3.66
N LEU A 268 -7.70 3.27 -3.18
CA LEU A 268 -7.03 4.50 -3.62
C LEU A 268 -5.53 4.46 -3.31
N LEU A 269 -5.17 4.04 -2.09
CA LEU A 269 -3.77 3.88 -1.73
C LEU A 269 -3.12 2.79 -2.57
N TRP A 270 -3.76 1.63 -2.73
CA TRP A 270 -3.24 0.55 -3.58
C TRP A 270 -2.98 1.00 -5.03
N ALA A 271 -3.94 1.69 -5.63
CA ALA A 271 -3.81 2.20 -6.99
C ALA A 271 -2.72 3.27 -7.13
N SER A 272 -2.40 4.02 -6.07
CA SER A 272 -1.31 5.00 -6.10
C SER A 272 0.08 4.34 -6.17
N PHE A 273 0.24 3.10 -5.73
CA PHE A 273 1.52 2.37 -5.87
C PHE A 273 1.80 1.91 -7.32
N HIS A 274 0.83 2.05 -8.22
CA HIS A 274 0.94 1.63 -9.62
C HIS A 274 1.45 2.77 -10.51
N LEU A 275 2.57 3.36 -10.10
CA LEU A 275 3.18 4.55 -10.70
C LEU A 275 3.59 4.34 -12.16
N GLN A 276 3.97 3.13 -12.52
CA GLN A 276 4.39 2.74 -13.87
C GLN A 276 3.31 2.92 -14.94
N TYR A 277 2.04 3.09 -14.54
CA TYR A 277 0.93 3.35 -15.45
C TYR A 277 0.53 4.82 -15.51
N THR A 278 1.21 5.72 -14.80
CA THR A 278 0.99 7.17 -14.90
C THR A 278 1.35 7.69 -16.29
N CYS A 279 0.76 8.82 -16.70
CA CYS A 279 1.17 9.53 -17.90
C CYS A 279 1.48 10.99 -17.58
N HIS A 280 2.62 11.48 -18.09
CA HIS A 280 3.13 12.84 -17.82
C HIS A 280 3.22 13.14 -16.31
N GLY A 281 3.51 12.10 -15.51
CA GLY A 281 3.58 12.18 -14.05
C GLY A 281 2.22 12.18 -13.32
N LEU A 282 1.09 12.12 -14.02
CA LEU A 282 -0.24 12.11 -13.41
C LEU A 282 -0.94 10.75 -13.57
N PRO A 283 -1.88 10.39 -12.67
CA PRO A 283 -2.69 9.19 -12.82
C PRO A 283 -3.38 9.17 -14.19
N SER A 284 -3.18 8.09 -14.94
CA SER A 284 -3.82 7.89 -16.25
C SER A 284 -5.15 7.14 -16.09
N ALA A 285 -5.86 6.95 -17.20
CA ALA A 285 -7.06 6.13 -17.20
C ALA A 285 -6.77 4.64 -16.86
N SER A 286 -5.55 4.14 -17.07
CA SER A 286 -5.13 2.82 -16.58
C SER A 286 -5.04 2.77 -15.05
N ASN A 287 -4.66 3.87 -14.39
CA ASN A 287 -4.74 3.97 -12.93
C ASN A 287 -6.18 3.94 -12.42
N LEU A 288 -7.14 4.47 -13.18
CA LEU A 288 -8.57 4.36 -12.84
C LEU A 288 -9.05 2.91 -12.94
N TYR A 289 -8.64 2.19 -13.99
CA TYR A 289 -8.93 0.75 -14.10
C TYR A 289 -8.32 -0.03 -12.92
N ILE A 290 -7.08 0.25 -12.54
CA ILE A 290 -6.46 -0.33 -11.33
C ILE A 290 -7.26 0.05 -10.08
N LEU A 291 -7.73 1.28 -9.92
CA LEU A 291 -8.61 1.62 -8.80
C LEU A 291 -9.87 0.74 -8.77
N VAL A 292 -10.49 0.48 -9.92
CA VAL A 292 -11.65 -0.42 -10.03
C VAL A 292 -11.30 -1.85 -9.64
N LEU A 293 -10.16 -2.40 -10.11
CA LEU A 293 -9.65 -3.70 -9.64
C LEU A 293 -9.53 -3.73 -8.12
N GLY A 294 -9.00 -2.65 -7.55
CA GLY A 294 -8.81 -2.55 -6.12
C GLY A 294 -10.13 -2.60 -5.34
N LEU A 295 -11.17 -1.94 -5.87
CA LEU A 295 -12.53 -2.00 -5.33
C LEU A 295 -13.12 -3.41 -5.42
N ILE A 296 -12.94 -4.10 -6.54
CA ILE A 296 -13.40 -5.48 -6.76
C ILE A 296 -12.75 -6.42 -5.73
N PHE A 297 -11.42 -6.38 -5.61
CA PHE A 297 -10.68 -7.19 -4.63
C PHE A 297 -11.07 -6.83 -3.20
N GLY A 298 -11.34 -5.56 -2.93
CA GLY A 298 -11.84 -5.11 -1.63
C GLY A 298 -13.23 -5.68 -1.29
N VAL A 299 -14.14 -5.74 -2.27
CA VAL A 299 -15.45 -6.39 -2.10
C VAL A 299 -15.29 -7.89 -1.89
N LEU A 300 -14.42 -8.56 -2.65
CA LEU A 300 -14.09 -9.97 -2.44
C LEU A 300 -13.63 -10.22 -1.01
N ARG A 301 -12.64 -9.46 -0.52
CA ARG A 301 -12.18 -9.58 0.87
C ARG A 301 -13.32 -9.40 1.87
N LYS A 302 -14.25 -8.47 1.61
CA LYS A 302 -15.37 -8.20 2.53
C LYS A 302 -16.39 -9.37 2.55
N ARG A 303 -16.62 -10.02 1.41
CA ARG A 303 -17.65 -11.07 1.26
C ARG A 303 -17.14 -12.49 1.47
N PHE A 304 -15.90 -12.77 1.08
CA PHE A 304 -15.33 -14.12 0.97
C PHE A 304 -13.92 -14.22 1.60
N GLY A 305 -13.55 -13.30 2.49
CA GLY A 305 -12.27 -13.34 3.21
C GLY A 305 -11.05 -12.99 2.35
N LEU A 306 -9.89 -12.83 2.99
CA LEU A 306 -8.67 -12.37 2.33
C LEU A 306 -8.16 -13.37 1.28
N GLY A 307 -8.32 -14.68 1.53
CA GLY A 307 -7.90 -15.71 0.58
C GLY A 307 -8.55 -15.57 -0.80
N SER A 308 -9.81 -15.11 -0.87
CA SER A 308 -10.48 -14.85 -2.15
C SER A 308 -9.87 -13.69 -2.93
N ALA A 309 -9.46 -12.62 -2.25
CA ALA A 309 -8.84 -11.46 -2.88
C ALA A 309 -7.41 -11.79 -3.34
N ILE A 310 -6.64 -12.52 -2.52
CA ILE A 310 -5.35 -13.09 -2.91
C ILE A 310 -5.52 -13.96 -4.16
N ALA A 311 -6.45 -14.91 -4.14
CA ALA A 311 -6.66 -15.80 -5.27
C ALA A 311 -7.07 -15.06 -6.56
N ALA A 312 -7.92 -14.03 -6.45
CA ALA A 312 -8.31 -13.19 -7.57
C ALA A 312 -7.14 -12.41 -8.15
N HIS A 313 -6.31 -11.80 -7.30
CA HIS A 313 -5.15 -11.03 -7.72
C HIS A 313 -4.09 -11.94 -8.38
N ILE A 314 -3.77 -13.08 -7.76
CA ILE A 314 -2.87 -14.08 -8.36
C ILE A 314 -3.37 -14.53 -9.72
N ALA A 315 -4.67 -14.86 -9.83
CA ALA A 315 -5.26 -15.29 -11.09
C ALA A 315 -5.23 -14.18 -12.14
N TYR A 316 -5.54 -12.95 -11.76
CA TYR A 316 -5.51 -11.78 -12.63
C TYR A 316 -4.11 -11.55 -13.24
N ASP A 317 -3.09 -11.43 -12.39
CA ASP A 317 -1.72 -11.18 -12.83
C ASP A 317 -1.17 -12.35 -13.65
N SER A 318 -1.38 -13.58 -13.19
CA SER A 318 -0.87 -14.76 -13.88
C SER A 318 -1.50 -14.90 -15.26
N THR A 319 -2.81 -14.68 -15.38
CA THR A 319 -3.53 -14.80 -16.66
C THR A 319 -3.01 -13.78 -17.68
N ILE A 320 -2.87 -12.52 -17.24
CA ILE A 320 -2.35 -11.45 -18.11
C ILE A 320 -0.90 -11.71 -18.52
N LEU A 321 -0.03 -12.08 -17.58
CA LEU A 321 1.39 -12.31 -17.90
C LEU A 321 1.57 -13.50 -18.85
N LEU A 322 0.76 -14.56 -18.67
CA LEU A 322 0.79 -15.76 -19.52
C LEU A 322 0.19 -15.52 -20.92
N GLY A 323 -0.49 -14.39 -21.14
CA GLY A 323 -1.09 -14.02 -22.41
C GLY A 323 -2.42 -14.71 -22.72
N PHE A 324 -3.23 -15.00 -21.68
CA PHE A 324 -4.56 -15.62 -21.81
C PHE A 324 -5.71 -14.62 -21.68
#